data_AF-A0A1B9B0V7-F1
#
_entry.id   AF-A0A1B9B0V7-F1
#
_cell.length_a   1.000
_cell.length_b   1.000
_cell.length_c   1.000
_cell.angle_alpha   90.00
_cell.angle_beta   90.00
_cell.angle_gamma   90.00
#
_symmetry.space_group_name_H-M   'P 1'
#
loop_
_entity.id
_entity.type
_entity.pdbx_description
1 polymer ?
#
loop_
_entity_poly.entity_id
_entity_poly.type
_entity_poly.pdbx_seq_one_letter_code
_entity_poly.pdbx_strand_id
1 'polypeptide(L)'
;MEPIQLNNSVSSIFTQKLPNSPNTTPYESQKSFASVLKKSIEEINTTQQESATMTQKLALGENVDLHNVMITSQKASITLQAAMEVRNKAVEAYQEIMRMSM
;
A
#
# COMPACT_ATOMS: atom_id res chain seq x y z
N MET A 1 59.13 -37.21 2.00
CA MET A 1 58.83 -35.77 2.16
C MET A 1 57.49 -35.52 1.48
N GLU A 2 56.38 -35.61 2.23
CA GLU A 2 55.03 -35.37 1.70
C GLU A 2 54.77 -33.87 1.57
N PRO A 3 54.19 -33.39 0.46
CA PRO A 3 53.88 -31.98 0.29
C PRO A 3 52.68 -31.57 1.15
N ILE A 4 52.83 -30.44 1.83
CA ILE A 4 51.81 -29.78 2.64
C ILE A 4 50.62 -29.41 1.75
N GLN A 5 49.45 -29.99 2.03
CA GLN A 5 48.19 -29.60 1.40
C GLN A 5 47.70 -28.31 2.06
N LEU A 6 47.69 -27.22 1.31
CA LEU A 6 47.17 -25.93 1.75
C LEU A 6 45.63 -26.01 1.84
N ASN A 7 45.13 -26.14 3.06
CA ASN A 7 43.69 -26.15 3.37
C ASN A 7 43.07 -24.80 2.97
N ASN A 8 42.29 -24.81 1.90
CA ASN A 8 41.59 -23.66 1.35
C ASN A 8 40.30 -23.31 2.15
N SER A 9 40.43 -23.11 3.46
CA SER A 9 39.31 -22.80 4.36
C SER A 9 38.82 -21.34 4.30
N VAL A 10 39.27 -20.53 3.34
CA VAL A 10 38.86 -19.12 3.20
C VAL A 10 37.69 -18.90 2.25
N SER A 11 37.25 -19.93 1.52
CA SER A 11 36.14 -19.82 0.54
C SER A 11 34.74 -19.91 1.17
N SER A 12 34.61 -20.24 2.46
CA SER A 12 33.33 -20.51 3.12
C SER A 12 32.68 -19.29 3.79
N ILE A 13 33.36 -18.14 3.85
CA ILE A 13 32.87 -16.93 4.54
C ILE A 13 32.07 -15.97 3.64
N PHE A 14 32.00 -16.19 2.32
CA PHE A 14 31.29 -15.28 1.41
C PHE A 14 29.94 -15.81 0.88
N THR A 15 29.50 -17.02 1.24
CA THR A 15 28.15 -17.48 0.85
C THR A 15 27.12 -17.08 1.91
N GLN A 16 26.95 -15.76 2.09
CA GLN A 16 25.75 -15.25 2.74
C GLN A 16 24.59 -15.44 1.77
N LYS A 17 23.89 -16.57 1.95
CA LYS A 17 22.58 -16.86 1.37
C LYS A 17 21.70 -15.61 1.50
N LEU A 18 21.46 -14.92 0.39
CA LEU A 18 20.41 -13.91 0.31
C LEU A 18 19.11 -14.55 0.82
N PRO A 19 18.34 -13.87 1.69
CA PRO A 19 17.05 -14.37 2.10
C PRO A 19 16.23 -14.60 0.83
N ASN A 20 15.70 -15.80 0.73
CA ASN A 20 14.80 -16.25 -0.31
C ASN A 20 13.68 -15.22 -0.45
N SER A 21 13.81 -14.32 -1.43
CA SER A 21 12.72 -13.43 -1.82
C SER A 21 11.55 -14.35 -2.15
N PRO A 22 10.37 -14.21 -1.52
CA PRO A 22 9.23 -14.98 -1.97
C PRO A 22 9.06 -14.64 -3.43
N ASN A 23 9.22 -15.65 -4.31
CA ASN A 23 8.96 -15.56 -5.73
C ASN A 23 7.45 -15.32 -5.91
N THR A 24 7.01 -14.12 -5.55
CA THR A 24 5.65 -13.65 -5.78
C THR A 24 5.52 -13.52 -7.28
N THR A 25 4.75 -14.44 -7.85
CA THR A 25 4.50 -14.38 -9.29
C THR A 25 3.82 -13.03 -9.60
N PRO A 26 3.99 -12.48 -10.82
CA PRO A 26 3.29 -11.26 -11.22
C PRO A 26 1.78 -11.32 -10.94
N TYR A 27 1.19 -12.51 -11.06
CA TYR A 27 -0.20 -12.80 -10.72
C TYR A 27 -0.53 -12.66 -9.22
N GLU A 28 0.33 -13.16 -8.32
CA GLU A 28 0.14 -13.01 -6.87
C GLU A 28 0.29 -11.56 -6.43
N SER A 29 1.24 -10.82 -7.01
CA SER A 29 1.42 -9.39 -6.77
C SER A 29 0.20 -8.58 -7.22
N GLN A 30 -0.36 -8.89 -8.40
CA GLN A 30 -1.59 -8.27 -8.89
C GLN A 30 -2.79 -8.55 -7.98
N LYS A 31 -2.93 -9.79 -7.48
CA LYS A 31 -4.00 -10.16 -6.55
C LYS A 31 -3.87 -9.44 -5.21
N SER A 32 -2.64 -9.32 -4.69
CA SER A 32 -2.35 -8.57 -3.46
C SER A 32 -2.69 -7.09 -3.61
N PHE A 33 -2.24 -6.46 -4.70
CA PHE A 33 -2.58 -5.07 -5.02
C PHE A 33 -4.09 -4.85 -5.14
N ALA A 34 -4.79 -5.72 -5.87
CA ALA A 34 -6.24 -5.62 -6.01
C ALA A 34 -6.98 -5.73 -4.66
N SER A 35 -6.51 -6.60 -3.77
CA SER A 35 -7.04 -6.73 -2.40
C SER A 35 -6.81 -5.45 -1.59
N VAL A 36 -5.60 -4.90 -1.62
CA VAL A 36 -5.26 -3.65 -0.92
C VAL A 36 -6.09 -2.49 -1.48
N LEU A 37 -6.19 -2.35 -2.80
CA LEU A 37 -6.98 -1.32 -3.46
C LEU A 37 -8.46 -1.41 -3.06
N LYS A 38 -9.04 -2.62 -3.05
CA LYS A 38 -10.41 -2.83 -2.60
C LYS A 38 -10.60 -2.37 -1.16
N LYS A 39 -9.70 -2.78 -0.26
CA LYS A 39 -9.73 -2.36 1.16
C LYS A 39 -9.61 -0.85 1.31
N SER A 40 -8.73 -0.21 0.54
CA SER A 40 -8.57 1.25 0.58
C SER A 40 -9.83 1.97 0.11
N ILE A 41 -10.53 1.47 -0.91
CA ILE A 41 -11.82 2.04 -1.37
C ILE A 41 -12.89 1.92 -0.27
N GLU A 42 -12.98 0.77 0.40
CA GLU A 42 -13.89 0.57 1.53
C GLU A 42 -13.55 1.53 2.69
N GLU A 43 -12.26 1.74 2.96
CA GLU A 43 -11.79 2.66 4.00
C GLU A 43 -12.12 4.13 3.66
N ILE A 44 -11.95 4.55 2.41
CA ILE A 44 -12.35 5.89 1.95
C ILE A 44 -13.85 6.09 2.17
N ASN A 45 -14.68 5.11 1.79
CA ASN A 45 -16.13 5.17 1.98
C ASN A 45 -16.49 5.29 3.47
N THR A 46 -15.84 4.49 4.31
CA THR A 46 -16.02 4.51 5.77
C THR A 46 -15.68 5.88 6.34
N THR A 47 -14.53 6.45 5.95
CA THR A 47 -14.07 7.76 6.43
C THR A 47 -15.02 8.88 6.01
N GLN A 48 -15.59 8.80 4.81
CA GLN A 48 -16.62 9.74 4.34
C GLN A 48 -17.93 9.63 5.13
N GLN A 49 -18.40 8.40 5.39
CA GLN A 49 -19.60 8.18 6.20
C GLN A 49 -19.41 8.66 7.65
N GLU A 50 -18.24 8.41 8.22
CA GLU A 50 -17.89 8.88 9.56
C GLU A 50 -17.92 10.41 9.62
N SER A 51 -17.32 11.09 8.64
CA SER A 51 -17.39 12.55 8.53
C SER A 51 -18.84 13.05 8.45
N ALA A 52 -19.64 12.47 7.57
CA ALA A 52 -21.04 12.87 7.41
C ALA A 52 -21.86 12.67 8.70
N THR A 53 -21.64 11.55 9.38
CA THR A 53 -22.29 11.24 10.67
C THR A 53 -21.90 12.25 11.74
N MET A 54 -20.60 12.57 11.86
CA MET A 54 -20.09 13.54 12.84
C MET A 54 -20.64 14.94 12.57
N THR A 55 -20.70 15.36 11.31
CA THR A 55 -21.31 16.64 10.91
C THR A 55 -22.80 16.67 11.23
N GLN A 56 -23.53 15.57 10.99
CA GLN A 56 -24.95 15.48 11.30
C GLN A 56 -25.20 15.57 12.81
N LYS A 57 -24.45 14.81 13.62
CA LYS A 57 -24.56 14.86 15.09
C LYS A 57 -24.31 16.25 15.64
N LEU A 58 -23.33 16.96 15.08
CA LEU A 58 -23.04 18.34 15.45
C LEU A 58 -24.20 19.27 15.09
N ALA A 59 -24.76 19.13 13.87
CA ALA A 59 -25.90 19.93 13.43
C ALA A 59 -27.17 19.67 14.27
N LEU A 60 -27.32 18.46 14.80
CA LEU A 60 -28.40 18.08 15.71
C LEU A 60 -28.17 18.54 17.17
N GLY A 61 -27.01 19.13 17.47
CA GLY A 61 -26.66 19.57 18.82
C GLY A 61 -26.33 18.42 19.78
N GLU A 62 -25.99 17.24 19.27
CA GLU A 62 -25.49 16.14 20.09
C GLU A 62 -24.13 16.50 20.71
N ASN A 63 -23.73 15.80 21.77
CA ASN A 63 -22.47 16.04 22.49
C ASN A 63 -21.27 15.51 21.68
N VAL A 64 -20.97 16.15 20.55
CA VAL A 64 -19.81 15.88 19.71
C VAL A 64 -18.87 17.09 19.71
N ASP A 65 -17.57 16.83 19.88
CA ASP A 65 -16.56 17.89 19.85
C ASP A 65 -16.39 18.41 18.42
N LEU A 66 -16.54 19.73 18.24
CA LEU A 66 -16.32 20.41 16.97
C LEU A 66 -14.94 20.11 16.36
N HIS A 67 -13.90 19.99 17.18
CA HIS A 67 -12.55 19.64 16.72
C HIS A 67 -12.53 18.27 16.06
N ASN A 68 -13.20 17.29 16.66
CA ASN A 68 -13.28 15.95 16.08
C ASN A 68 -14.01 15.96 14.74
N VAL A 69 -15.11 16.71 14.62
CA VAL A 69 -15.83 16.86 13.33
C VAL A 69 -14.92 17.47 12.26
N MET A 70 -14.19 18.53 12.59
CA MET A 70 -13.26 19.18 11.66
C MET A 70 -12.12 18.24 11.26
N ILE A 71 -11.53 17.51 12.21
CA ILE A 71 -10.45 16.55 11.94
C ILE A 71 -10.97 15.43 11.03
N THR A 72 -12.13 14.84 11.33
CA THR A 72 -12.71 13.77 10.51
C THR A 72 -13.05 14.25 9.11
N SER A 73 -13.58 15.47 8.97
CA SER A 73 -13.85 16.09 7.65
C SER A 73 -12.57 16.34 6.85
N GLN A 74 -11.53 16.84 7.50
CA GLN A 74 -10.23 17.08 6.84
C GLN A 74 -9.58 15.76 6.42
N LYS A 75 -9.65 14.74 7.30
CA LYS A 75 -9.18 13.39 7.00
C LYS A 75 -9.89 12.82 5.77
N ALA A 76 -11.22 12.84 5.75
CA ALA A 76 -12.00 12.35 4.63
C ALA A 76 -11.65 13.06 3.30
N SER A 77 -11.45 14.38 3.35
CA SER A 77 -11.08 15.19 2.19
C SER A 77 -9.69 14.83 1.64
N ILE A 78 -8.68 14.75 2.51
CA ILE A 78 -7.31 14.39 2.12
C ILE A 78 -7.27 12.95 1.59
N THR A 79 -7.95 12.02 2.25
CA THR A 79 -8.03 10.62 1.82
C THR A 79 -8.68 10.49 0.44
N LEU A 80 -9.73 11.26 0.15
CA LEU A 80 -10.35 11.29 -1.17
C LEU A 80 -9.40 11.85 -2.25
N GLN A 81 -8.67 12.93 -1.93
CA GLN A 81 -7.67 13.49 -2.85
C GLN A 81 -6.58 12.46 -3.18
N ALA A 82 -6.03 11.79 -2.16
CA ALA A 82 -5.05 10.73 -2.35
C ALA A 82 -5.61 9.58 -3.21
N ALA A 83 -6.88 9.21 -3.01
CA ALA A 83 -7.55 8.19 -3.81
C ALA A 83 -7.63 8.56 -5.30
N MET A 84 -7.90 9.83 -5.60
CA MET A 84 -7.95 10.33 -6.97
C MET A 84 -6.57 10.24 -7.65
N GLU A 85 -5.50 10.58 -6.94
CA GLU A 85 -4.13 10.43 -7.45
C GLU A 85 -3.79 8.96 -7.75
N VAL A 86 -4.12 8.06 -6.83
CA VAL A 86 -3.91 6.62 -7.04
C VAL A 86 -4.73 6.11 -8.23
N ARG A 87 -5.99 6.54 -8.36
CA ARG A 87 -6.84 6.20 -9.52
C ARG A 87 -6.21 6.67 -10.82
N ASN A 88 -5.74 7.91 -10.88
CA ASN A 88 -5.10 8.47 -12.07
C ASN A 88 -3.86 7.64 -12.45
N LYS A 89 -2.98 7.35 -11.48
CA LYS A 89 -1.77 6.53 -11.70
C LYS A 89 -2.08 5.10 -12.12
N ALA A 90 -3.14 4.49 -11.59
CA ALA A 90 -3.57 3.16 -12.01
C ALA A 90 -4.05 3.14 -13.47
N VAL A 91 -4.78 4.18 -13.89
CA VAL A 91 -5.22 4.33 -15.30
C VAL A 91 -4.02 4.56 -16.22
N GLU A 92 -3.08 5.43 -15.83
CA GLU A 92 -1.83 5.66 -16.57
C GLU A 92 -1.03 4.36 -16.74
N ALA A 93 -0.85 3.58 -15.67
CA ALA A 93 -0.13 2.32 -15.72
C ALA A 93 -0.79 1.30 -16.66
N TYR A 94 -2.13 1.22 -16.66
CA TYR A 94 -2.86 0.39 -17.61
C TYR A 94 -2.66 0.84 -19.06
N GLN A 95 -2.71 2.15 -19.32
CA GLN A 95 -2.46 2.71 -20.65
C GLN A 95 -1.02 2.44 -21.12
N GLU A 96 -0.03 2.53 -20.23
CA GLU A 96 1.38 2.25 -20.55
C GLU A 96 1.58 0.78 -20.96
N ILE A 97 0.98 -0.18 -20.25
CA ILE A 97 1.05 -1.61 -20.60
C ILE A 97 0.47 -1.86 -22.00
N MET A 98 -0.64 -1.20 -22.34
CA MET A 98 -1.24 -1.30 -23.68
C MET A 98 -0.32 -0.71 -24.76
N ARG A 99 0.40 0.37 -24.45
CA ARG A 99 1.34 1.01 -25.37
C ARG A 99 2.64 0.21 -25.56
N MET A 100 3.10 -0.51 -24.53
CA MET A 100 4.27 -1.40 -24.61
C MET A 100 4.00 -2.70 -25.38
N SER A 101 2.73 -3.10 -25.50
CA SER A 101 2.32 -4.36 -26.13
C SER A 101 1.97 -4.23 -27.62
N MET A 102 1.85 -2.99 -28.13
CA MET A 102 1.80 -2.69 -29.57
C MET A 102 3.19 -2.35 -30.09
#